data_AF-A0AAD5C3D0-F1
#
_entry.id   AF-A0AAD5C3D0-F1
#
_cell.length_a   1.000
_cell.length_b   1.000
_cell.length_c   1.000
_cell.angle_alpha   90.00
_cell.angle_beta   90.00
_cell.angle_gamma   90.00
#
_symmetry.space_group_name_H-M   'P 1'
#
loop_
_entity.id
_entity.type
_entity.pdbx_description
1 polymer ?
#
loop_
_entity_poly.entity_id
_entity_poly.type
_entity_poly.pdbx_seq_one_letter_code
_entity_poly.pdbx_strand_id
1 'polypeptide(L)'
;MDAAKLEQLKLFISRCKSDPSILTDPSLSFFRDYLESLGAKLPASAYKTESQSKPYVVEESDEEVEPPHEEEEEEDEIVESDIEFEGDTVEPDNDPPQKMGDSSVEVSEENRDASQEAKAKAMEAISDGKLEEAIEHLTEAILLNPTSAIMYATR
;
A
#
# COMPACT_ATOMS: atom_id res chain seq x y z
N MET A 1 20.90 3.01 14.41
CA MET A 1 21.19 3.49 13.05
C MET A 1 22.57 3.01 12.66
N ASP A 2 22.70 2.42 11.47
CA ASP A 2 23.99 2.01 10.93
C ASP A 2 24.85 3.24 10.56
N ALA A 3 26.16 3.17 10.79
CA ALA A 3 27.06 4.31 10.57
C ALA A 3 27.11 4.73 9.09
N ALA A 4 27.05 3.77 8.16
CA ALA A 4 27.07 4.07 6.73
C ALA A 4 25.78 4.77 6.29
N LYS A 5 24.62 4.36 6.84
CA LYS A 5 23.34 5.03 6.56
C LYS A 5 23.30 6.48 7.05
N LEU A 6 23.96 6.78 8.17
CA LEU A 6 24.09 8.16 8.67
C LEU A 6 24.95 9.03 7.77
N GLU A 7 26.04 8.50 7.21
CA GLU A 7 26.86 9.23 6.25
C GLU A 7 26.12 9.52 4.94
N GLN A 8 25.37 8.54 4.44
CA GLN A 8 24.52 8.71 3.26
C GLN A 8 23.47 9.79 3.47
N LEU A 9 22.79 9.80 4.62
CA LEU A 9 21.81 10.83 4.96
C LEU A 9 22.44 12.22 5.03
N LYS A 10 23.63 12.35 5.66
CA LYS A 10 24.36 13.63 5.70
C LYS A 10 24.71 14.13 4.30
N LEU A 11 25.14 13.24 3.42
CA LEU A 11 25.46 13.58 2.04
C LEU A 11 24.22 14.03 1.26
N PHE A 12 23.09 13.34 1.45
CA PHE A 12 21.81 13.72 0.86
C PHE A 12 21.35 15.11 1.32
N ILE A 13 21.41 15.41 2.62
CA ILE A 13 21.06 16.73 3.16
C ILE A 13 21.97 17.82 2.59
N SER A 14 23.28 17.55 2.47
CA SER A 14 24.24 18.48 1.85
C SER A 14 23.88 18.76 0.39
N ARG A 15 23.40 17.74 -0.32
CA ARG A 15 22.93 17.86 -1.69
C ARG A 15 21.65 18.69 -1.79
N CYS A 16 20.68 18.47 -0.90
CA CYS A 16 19.46 19.28 -0.83
C CYS A 16 19.73 20.77 -0.54
N LYS A 17 20.78 21.06 0.25
CA LYS A 17 21.22 22.45 0.50
C LYS A 17 21.85 23.11 -0.73
N SER A 18 22.58 22.32 -1.53
CA SER A 18 23.23 22.81 -2.75
C SER A 18 22.25 22.95 -3.91
N ASP A 19 21.30 22.03 -4.01
CA ASP A 19 20.30 21.98 -5.08
C ASP A 19 18.91 21.64 -4.51
N PRO A 20 18.06 22.67 -4.28
CA PRO A 20 16.70 22.49 -3.79
C PRO A 20 15.78 21.74 -4.78
N SER A 21 16.18 21.61 -6.04
CA SER A 21 15.38 20.96 -7.10
C SER A 21 15.20 19.46 -6.86
N ILE A 22 16.05 18.85 -6.03
CA ILE A 22 15.94 17.44 -5.65
C ILE A 22 14.64 17.17 -4.90
N LEU A 23 14.14 18.16 -4.15
CA LEU A 23 12.87 18.04 -3.42
C LEU A 23 11.65 17.99 -4.35
N THR A 24 11.81 18.32 -5.63
CA THR A 24 10.72 18.28 -6.62
C THR A 24 10.37 16.86 -7.06
N ASP A 25 11.21 15.87 -6.76
CA ASP A 25 10.96 14.50 -7.18
C ASP A 25 9.73 13.90 -6.46
N PRO A 26 8.79 13.26 -7.18
CA PRO A 26 7.61 12.64 -6.57
C PRO A 26 7.95 11.61 -5.47
N SER A 27 9.08 10.91 -5.58
CA SER A 27 9.51 9.92 -4.57
C SER A 27 9.93 10.52 -3.24
N LEU A 28 10.18 11.84 -3.20
CA LEU A 28 10.59 12.59 -2.01
C LEU A 28 9.44 13.44 -1.43
N SER A 29 8.19 13.20 -1.83
CA SER A 29 7.00 13.84 -1.24
C SER A 29 6.94 13.69 0.27
N PHE A 30 7.13 12.46 0.80
CA PHE A 30 7.13 12.20 2.24
C PHE A 30 8.13 13.06 3.02
N PHE A 31 9.26 13.42 2.41
CA PHE A 31 10.27 14.26 3.03
C PHE A 31 9.89 15.75 2.98
N ARG A 32 9.15 16.19 1.94
CA ARG A 32 8.56 17.53 1.89
C ARG A 32 7.49 17.69 2.95
N ASP A 33 6.57 16.73 3.08
CA ASP A 33 5.49 16.76 4.06
C ASP A 33 6.05 16.83 5.50
N TYR A 34 7.12 16.10 5.76
CA TYR A 34 7.85 16.17 7.04
C TYR A 34 8.48 17.56 7.29
N LEU A 35 9.02 18.21 6.26
CA LEU A 35 9.58 19.55 6.38
C LEU A 35 8.46 20.59 6.61
N GLU A 36 7.32 20.44 5.96
CA GLU A 36 6.14 21.27 6.16
C GLU A 36 5.55 21.12 7.56
N SER A 37 5.47 19.89 8.09
CA SER A 37 5.01 19.64 9.47
C SER A 37 5.93 20.28 10.51
N LEU A 38 7.21 20.48 10.18
CA LEU A 38 8.18 21.22 11.00
C LEU A 38 8.12 22.74 10.79
N GLY A 39 7.21 23.23 9.94
CA GLY A 39 7.06 24.65 9.62
C GLY A 39 8.12 25.21 8.68
N ALA A 40 8.85 24.36 7.94
CA ALA A 40 9.84 24.82 6.98
C ALA A 40 9.17 25.44 5.75
N LYS A 41 9.62 26.63 5.34
CA LYS A 41 9.18 27.27 4.09
C LYS A 41 10.03 26.76 2.94
N LEU A 42 9.51 25.77 2.21
CA LEU A 42 10.17 25.25 1.01
C LEU A 42 10.03 26.25 -0.15
N PRO A 43 11.07 26.41 -1.00
CA PRO A 43 10.98 27.28 -2.16
C PRO A 43 9.96 26.75 -3.17
N ALA A 44 9.30 27.64 -3.92
CA ALA A 44 8.33 27.27 -4.96
C ALA A 44 8.92 26.26 -5.99
N SER A 45 10.24 26.24 -6.17
CA SER A 45 10.93 25.26 -7.02
C SER A 45 10.78 23.80 -6.53
N ALA A 46 10.48 23.56 -5.26
CA ALA A 46 10.23 22.23 -4.69
C ALA A 46 8.80 21.73 -4.98
N TYR A 47 7.94 22.61 -5.48
CA TYR A 47 6.57 22.30 -5.89
C TYR A 47 6.51 22.46 -7.40
N LYS A 48 6.36 21.36 -8.13
CA LYS A 48 6.02 21.43 -9.55
C LYS A 48 4.67 22.16 -9.65
N THR A 49 4.73 23.43 -10.02
CA THR A 49 3.54 24.26 -10.24
C THR A 49 2.88 23.80 -11.53
N GLU A 50 1.80 23.04 -11.42
CA GLU A 50 0.65 23.27 -12.28
C GLU A 50 -0.23 24.33 -11.60
N SER A 51 -0.49 25.40 -12.35
CA SER A 51 -1.16 26.65 -11.95
C SER A 51 -2.57 26.40 -11.40
N GLN A 52 -2.95 26.91 -10.24
CA GLN A 52 -3.65 28.19 -9.94
C GLN A 52 -3.93 28.14 -8.41
N SER A 53 -3.96 29.17 -7.57
CA SER A 53 -4.05 30.62 -7.68
C SER A 53 -3.61 31.23 -6.34
N LYS A 54 -3.20 32.50 -6.41
CA LYS A 54 -2.45 33.28 -5.41
C LYS A 54 -3.23 33.70 -4.14
N PRO A 55 -2.50 34.11 -3.08
CA PRO A 55 -3.00 34.48 -1.76
C PRO A 55 -3.36 35.97 -1.64
N TYR A 56 -4.23 36.32 -0.68
CA TYR A 56 -4.34 37.69 -0.16
C TYR A 56 -4.28 37.66 1.37
N VAL A 57 -3.65 38.68 1.91
CA VAL A 57 -3.08 38.80 3.25
C VAL A 57 -3.87 39.88 4.00
N VAL A 58 -3.86 39.83 5.35
CA VAL A 58 -3.73 40.97 6.30
C VAL A 58 -4.84 41.10 7.37
N GLU A 59 -4.36 41.05 8.62
CA GLU A 59 -4.71 41.74 9.89
C GLU A 59 -6.09 41.65 10.58
N GLU A 60 -6.01 41.13 11.82
CA GLU A 60 -6.15 41.80 13.12
C GLU A 60 -7.48 42.48 13.53
N SER A 61 -7.95 42.06 14.72
CA SER A 61 -8.80 42.76 15.72
C SER A 61 -10.14 42.08 16.05
N ASP A 62 -10.16 41.42 17.21
CA ASP A 62 -11.08 41.54 18.36
C ASP A 62 -12.54 42.01 18.08
N GLU A 63 -13.55 41.16 18.33
CA GLU A 63 -14.72 41.44 19.21
C GLU A 63 -15.62 40.18 19.39
N GLU A 64 -15.59 39.64 20.61
CA GLU A 64 -16.62 38.97 21.44
C GLU A 64 -17.86 38.19 20.89
N VAL A 65 -18.12 37.07 21.60
CA VAL A 65 -19.39 36.36 21.94
C VAL A 65 -19.68 34.97 21.29
N GLU A 66 -19.63 33.95 22.17
CA GLU A 66 -20.10 32.54 22.16
C GLU A 66 -21.53 32.26 21.60
N PRO A 67 -21.98 31.01 21.28
CA PRO A 67 -21.74 29.74 22.01
C PRO A 67 -21.52 28.49 21.09
N PRO A 68 -21.38 27.24 21.62
CA PRO A 68 -20.77 26.14 20.88
C PRO A 68 -21.74 25.57 19.85
N HIS A 69 -21.34 25.58 18.58
CA HIS A 69 -22.01 24.75 17.58
C HIS A 69 -21.60 23.31 17.79
N GLU A 70 -22.61 22.49 18.06
CA GLU A 70 -22.56 21.03 18.02
C GLU A 70 -21.76 20.61 16.78
N GLU A 71 -20.71 19.82 16.98
CA GLU A 71 -19.98 19.15 15.91
C GLU A 71 -20.97 18.19 15.24
N GLU A 72 -21.65 18.67 14.20
CA GLU A 72 -22.22 17.80 13.17
C GLU A 72 -21.02 17.01 12.62
N GLU A 73 -21.02 15.70 12.83
CA GLU A 73 -20.09 14.78 12.17
C GLU A 73 -20.18 15.09 10.68
N GLU A 74 -19.18 15.79 10.13
CA GLU A 74 -19.03 15.96 8.69
C GLU A 74 -18.93 14.55 8.12
N GLU A 75 -20.04 14.07 7.55
CA GLU A 75 -20.06 12.89 6.73
C GLU A 75 -19.02 13.14 5.64
N ASP A 76 -17.84 12.52 5.76
CA ASP A 76 -16.82 12.51 4.73
C ASP A 76 -17.47 11.94 3.46
N GLU A 77 -18.01 12.84 2.63
CA GLU A 77 -18.73 12.53 1.41
C GLU A 77 -17.74 11.76 0.54
N ILE A 78 -17.98 10.46 0.37
CA ILE A 78 -17.06 9.56 -0.33
C ILE A 78 -16.98 10.05 -1.77
N VAL A 79 -15.93 10.81 -2.10
CA VAL A 79 -15.72 11.35 -3.44
C VAL A 79 -15.43 10.17 -4.36
N GLU A 80 -16.42 9.73 -5.12
CA GLU A 80 -16.26 8.73 -6.16
C GLU A 80 -15.22 9.27 -7.17
N SER A 81 -14.12 8.54 -7.35
CA SER A 81 -13.09 8.92 -8.30
C SER A 81 -13.65 8.81 -9.72
N ASP A 82 -13.98 9.93 -10.36
CA ASP A 82 -14.41 10.04 -11.76
C ASP A 82 -13.23 9.85 -12.74
N ILE A 83 -12.41 8.83 -12.50
CA ILE A 83 -11.32 8.43 -13.36
C ILE A 83 -11.90 7.53 -14.45
N GLU A 84 -11.96 8.07 -15.67
CA GLU A 84 -12.23 7.27 -16.85
C GLU A 84 -11.06 6.30 -17.06
N PHE A 85 -11.32 4.99 -16.94
CA PHE A 85 -10.36 3.94 -17.26
C PHE A 85 -10.12 3.93 -18.78
N GLU A 86 -9.27 4.83 -19.27
CA GLU A 86 -8.79 4.80 -20.66
C GLU A 86 -7.70 3.74 -20.80
N GLY A 87 -8.09 2.53 -21.20
CA GLY A 87 -7.19 1.41 -21.43
C GLY A 87 -7.84 0.27 -22.20
N ASP A 88 -7.01 -0.55 -22.86
CA ASP A 88 -7.48 -1.75 -23.55
C ASP A 88 -8.02 -2.76 -22.52
N THR A 89 -9.18 -3.37 -22.80
CA THR A 89 -9.77 -4.36 -21.89
C THR A 89 -8.92 -5.62 -21.92
N VAL A 90 -8.47 -6.10 -20.75
CA VAL A 90 -7.72 -7.35 -20.66
C VAL A 90 -8.67 -8.50 -21.03
N GLU A 91 -8.26 -9.32 -21.99
CA GLU A 91 -9.00 -10.51 -22.39
C GLU A 91 -9.23 -11.45 -21.19
N PRO A 92 -10.43 -12.05 -21.05
CA PRO A 92 -10.68 -12.99 -19.99
C PRO A 92 -9.79 -14.21 -20.12
N ASP A 93 -9.32 -14.70 -18.99
CA ASP A 93 -8.68 -16.00 -18.92
C ASP A 93 -9.70 -17.10 -19.23
N ASN A 94 -9.30 -18.06 -20.07
CA ASN A 94 -10.11 -19.21 -20.47
C ASN A 94 -9.51 -20.53 -19.94
N ASP A 95 -8.78 -20.46 -18.83
CA ASP A 95 -8.20 -21.63 -18.18
C ASP A 95 -9.26 -22.57 -17.58
N PRO A 96 -8.98 -23.88 -17.52
CA PRO A 96 -9.84 -24.84 -16.84
C PRO A 96 -10.05 -24.48 -15.36
N PRO A 97 -11.24 -24.76 -14.79
CA PRO A 97 -11.47 -24.56 -13.36
C PRO A 97 -10.42 -25.25 -12.50
N GLN A 98 -9.90 -24.52 -11.50
CA GLN A 98 -8.93 -25.06 -10.57
C GLN A 98 -9.53 -26.18 -9.72
N LYS A 99 -8.70 -27.14 -9.28
CA LYS A 99 -9.12 -28.20 -8.36
C LYS A 99 -9.32 -27.61 -6.95
N MET A 100 -10.53 -27.77 -6.40
CA MET A 100 -10.93 -27.18 -5.10
C MET A 100 -11.23 -28.22 -4.00
N GLY A 101 -11.06 -29.52 -4.28
CA GLY A 101 -11.39 -30.58 -3.31
C GLY A 101 -12.89 -30.77 -3.07
N ASP A 102 -13.22 -31.68 -2.15
CA ASP A 102 -14.60 -31.96 -1.76
C ASP A 102 -14.90 -31.41 -0.36
N SER A 103 -15.66 -30.31 -0.34
CA SER A 103 -16.05 -29.62 0.91
C SER A 103 -16.95 -30.44 1.85
N SER A 104 -17.52 -31.56 1.39
CA SER A 104 -18.40 -32.41 2.21
C SER A 104 -17.64 -33.51 2.97
N VAL A 105 -16.34 -33.70 2.69
CA VAL A 105 -15.51 -34.73 3.31
C VAL A 105 -15.06 -34.28 4.70
N GLU A 106 -15.19 -35.17 5.69
CA GLU A 106 -14.64 -34.95 7.03
C GLU A 106 -13.11 -35.05 7.00
N VAL A 107 -12.45 -34.01 7.47
CA VAL A 107 -10.97 -33.94 7.48
C VAL A 107 -10.46 -34.63 8.74
N SER A 108 -9.79 -35.77 8.56
CA SER A 108 -9.09 -36.47 9.65
C SER A 108 -7.88 -35.68 10.15
N GLU A 109 -7.40 -36.01 11.35
CA GLU A 109 -6.18 -35.40 11.92
C GLU A 109 -4.95 -35.66 11.02
N GLU A 110 -4.83 -36.87 10.47
CA GLU A 110 -3.77 -37.23 9.51
C GLU A 110 -3.81 -36.36 8.24
N ASN A 111 -5.00 -36.14 7.67
CA ASN A 111 -5.16 -35.28 6.49
C ASN A 111 -4.86 -33.81 6.81
N ARG A 112 -5.18 -33.37 8.03
CA ARG A 112 -4.88 -32.01 8.49
C ARG A 112 -3.37 -31.80 8.59
N ASP A 113 -2.64 -32.74 9.15
CA ASP A 113 -1.17 -32.67 9.27
C ASP A 113 -0.51 -32.74 7.89
N ALA A 114 -0.93 -33.68 7.03
CA ALA A 114 -0.43 -33.79 5.65
C ALA A 114 -0.69 -32.50 4.84
N SER A 115 -1.85 -31.86 5.04
CA SER A 115 -2.16 -30.55 4.43
C SER A 115 -1.22 -29.44 4.90
N GLN A 116 -0.85 -29.40 6.18
CA GLN A 116 0.12 -28.44 6.70
C GLN A 116 1.53 -28.69 6.14
N GLU A 117 1.94 -29.96 6.01
CA GLU A 117 3.22 -30.31 5.38
C GLU A 117 3.27 -29.89 3.91
N ALA A 118 2.19 -30.11 3.16
CA ALA A 118 2.08 -29.67 1.77
C ALA A 118 2.16 -28.13 1.66
N LYS A 119 1.49 -27.40 2.57
CA LYS A 119 1.64 -25.94 2.67
C LYS A 119 3.08 -25.50 2.95
N ALA A 120 3.79 -26.19 3.84
CA ALA A 120 5.18 -25.87 4.15
C ALA A 120 6.09 -26.04 2.93
N LYS A 121 5.91 -27.13 2.17
CA LYS A 121 6.63 -27.36 0.90
C LYS A 121 6.31 -26.28 -0.14
N ALA A 122 5.04 -25.87 -0.22
CA ALA A 122 4.67 -24.78 -1.12
C ALA A 122 5.33 -23.46 -0.74
N MET A 123 5.42 -23.13 0.55
CA MET A 123 6.10 -21.92 1.03
C MET A 123 7.59 -21.93 0.70
N GLU A 124 8.23 -23.09 0.77
CA GLU A 124 9.62 -23.28 0.33
C GLU A 124 9.75 -23.04 -1.19
N ALA A 125 8.86 -23.63 -2.00
CA ALA A 125 8.83 -23.43 -3.45
C ALA A 125 8.59 -21.95 -3.85
N ILE A 126 7.72 -21.22 -3.12
CA ILE A 126 7.53 -19.77 -3.30
C ILE A 126 8.83 -19.02 -3.01
N SER A 127 9.53 -19.37 -1.92
CA SER A 127 10.80 -18.74 -1.56
C SER A 127 11.90 -19.00 -2.59
N ASP A 128 11.87 -20.17 -3.25
CA ASP A 128 12.77 -20.53 -4.35
C ASP A 128 12.38 -19.91 -5.70
N GLY A 129 11.20 -19.27 -5.79
CA GLY A 129 10.66 -18.72 -7.02
C GLY A 129 10.06 -19.75 -7.98
N LYS A 130 9.81 -20.98 -7.53
CA LYS A 130 9.19 -22.07 -8.30
C LYS A 130 7.67 -22.02 -8.12
N LEU A 131 7.02 -21.07 -8.82
CA LEU A 131 5.61 -20.77 -8.60
C LEU A 131 4.67 -21.89 -9.04
N GLU A 132 4.95 -22.57 -10.14
CA GLU A 132 4.14 -23.70 -10.61
C GLU A 132 4.14 -24.86 -9.60
N GLU A 133 5.32 -25.21 -9.06
CA GLU A 133 5.45 -26.24 -8.01
C GLU A 133 4.73 -25.84 -6.71
N ALA A 134 4.79 -24.55 -6.36
CA ALA A 134 4.06 -24.04 -5.21
C ALA A 134 2.53 -24.17 -5.38
N ILE A 135 2.01 -23.85 -6.57
CA ILE A 135 0.59 -24.00 -6.89
C ILE A 135 0.17 -25.48 -6.82
N GLU A 136 0.99 -26.39 -7.29
CA GLU A 136 0.74 -27.84 -7.19
C GLU A 136 0.64 -28.27 -5.72
N HIS A 137 1.61 -27.91 -4.89
CA HIS A 137 1.61 -28.24 -3.46
C HIS A 137 0.45 -27.60 -2.68
N LEU A 138 0.05 -26.37 -3.02
CA LEU A 138 -1.12 -25.72 -2.41
C LEU A 138 -2.42 -26.37 -2.87
N THR A 139 -2.48 -26.83 -4.11
CA THR A 139 -3.61 -27.62 -4.61
C THR A 139 -3.72 -28.94 -3.86
N GLU A 140 -2.60 -29.64 -3.62
CA GLU A 140 -2.57 -30.86 -2.78
C GLU A 140 -3.04 -30.56 -1.35
N ALA A 141 -2.57 -29.46 -0.76
CA ALA A 141 -2.98 -29.05 0.59
C ALA A 141 -4.50 -28.80 0.69
N ILE A 142 -5.10 -28.20 -0.34
CA ILE A 142 -6.56 -27.99 -0.46
C ILE A 142 -7.29 -29.33 -0.62
N LEU A 143 -6.78 -30.25 -1.43
CA LEU A 143 -7.41 -31.57 -1.60
C LEU A 143 -7.43 -32.38 -0.29
N LEU A 144 -6.39 -32.25 0.53
CA LEU A 144 -6.28 -32.91 1.83
C LEU A 144 -7.14 -32.24 2.91
N ASN A 145 -7.25 -30.91 2.88
CA ASN A 145 -8.07 -30.16 3.83
C ASN A 145 -8.90 -29.05 3.15
N PRO A 146 -9.99 -29.44 2.45
CA PRO A 146 -10.80 -28.52 1.66
C PRO A 146 -11.67 -27.58 2.52
N THR A 147 -11.74 -27.79 3.83
CA THR A 147 -12.49 -26.92 4.76
C THR A 147 -11.64 -25.76 5.30
N SER A 148 -10.31 -25.81 5.09
CA SER A 148 -9.40 -24.81 5.61
C SER A 148 -9.32 -23.59 4.70
N ALA A 149 -9.93 -22.48 5.13
CA ALA A 149 -9.85 -21.19 4.45
C ALA A 149 -8.40 -20.73 4.20
N ILE A 150 -7.48 -21.09 5.10
CA ILE A 150 -6.07 -20.73 5.00
C ILE A 150 -5.42 -21.34 3.76
N MET A 151 -5.82 -22.55 3.33
CA MET A 151 -5.21 -23.20 2.17
C MET A 151 -5.58 -22.47 0.87
N TYR A 152 -6.81 -21.99 0.76
CA TYR A 152 -7.24 -21.17 -0.37
C TYR A 152 -6.60 -19.79 -0.37
N ALA A 153 -6.47 -19.16 0.80
CA ALA A 153 -5.87 -17.83 0.90
C ALA A 153 -4.34 -17.81 0.66
N THR A 154 -3.68 -18.96 0.83
CA THR A 154 -2.22 -19.07 0.63
C THR A 154 -1.85 -19.37 -0.82
N ARG A 155 -2.78 -19.95 -1.60
CA ARG A 155 -2.59 -20.33 -3.00
C ARG A 155 -2.58 -19.11 -3.92
#